data_AF-B0Y450-F1
#
_entry.id   AF-B0Y450-F1
#
_cell.length_a   1.000
_cell.length_b   1.000
_cell.length_c   1.000
_cell.angle_alpha   90.00
_cell.angle_beta   90.00
_cell.angle_gamma   90.00
#
_symmetry.space_group_name_H-M   'P 1'
#
loop_
_entity.id
_entity.type
_entity.pdbx_description
1 polymer ?
#
loop_
_entity_poly.entity_id
_entity_poly.type
_entity_poly.pdbx_seq_one_letter_code
_entity_poly.pdbx_strand_id
1 'polypeptide(L)' 'MTTPQFWSTPLRYLRWASHEKPAIFYSLVVGATGPLMLVTLPPIRRFFGDVDPEPIPLTYPLPQGPRNIPQGYDDE' A
#
# COMPACT_ATOMS: atom_id res chain seq x y z
N MET A 1 11.21 -29.18 -26.02
CA MET A 1 10.84 -29.65 -24.65
C MET A 1 9.32 -29.66 -24.54
N THR A 2 8.71 -30.75 -24.10
CA THR A 2 7.25 -30.82 -23.88
C THR A 2 6.85 -29.86 -22.74
N THR A 3 5.74 -29.14 -22.92
CA THR A 3 5.21 -28.23 -21.90
C THR A 3 4.73 -29.04 -20.68
N PRO A 4 5.32 -28.83 -19.48
CA PRO A 4 4.83 -29.50 -18.27
C PRO A 4 3.40 -29.05 -17.94
N GLN A 5 2.58 -29.93 -17.37
CA GLN A 5 1.21 -29.60 -16.98
C GLN A 5 1.20 -29.03 -15.56
N PHE A 6 0.67 -27.81 -15.39
CA PHE A 6 0.67 -27.08 -14.12
C PHE A 6 0.06 -27.89 -12.96
N TRP A 7 -1.11 -28.49 -13.18
CA TRP A 7 -1.84 -29.23 -12.14
C TRP A 7 -1.22 -30.58 -11.74
N SER A 8 -0.29 -31.10 -12.53
CA SER A 8 0.41 -32.36 -12.23
C SER A 8 1.78 -32.11 -11.59
N THR A 9 2.50 -31.08 -12.03
CA THR A 9 3.90 -30.81 -11.65
C THR A 9 4.15 -29.30 -11.55
N PRO A 10 3.53 -28.61 -10.58
CA PRO A 10 3.53 -27.15 -10.52
C PRO A 10 4.93 -26.55 -10.39
N LEU A 11 5.81 -27.11 -9.55
CA LEU A 11 7.19 -26.63 -9.42
C LEU A 11 8.00 -26.77 -10.72
N ARG A 12 7.79 -27.86 -11.46
CA ARG A 12 8.43 -28.07 -12.76
C ARG A 12 7.89 -27.10 -13.81
N TYR A 13 6.59 -26.79 -13.76
CA TYR A 13 5.98 -25.76 -14.60
C TYR A 13 6.53 -24.37 -14.33
N LEU A 14 6.64 -23.96 -13.05
CA LEU A 14 7.20 -22.65 -12.70
C LEU A 14 8.65 -22.52 -13.17
N ARG A 15 9.48 -23.54 -12.96
CA ARG A 15 10.87 -23.57 -13.48
C ARG A 15 10.92 -23.48 -15.00
N TRP A 16 10.03 -24.19 -15.71
CA TRP A 16 9.98 -24.11 -17.16
C TRP A 16 9.51 -22.73 -17.64
N ALA A 17 8.47 -22.18 -17.00
CA ALA A 17 7.92 -20.87 -17.33
C ALA A 17 8.92 -19.73 -17.11
N SER A 18 9.77 -19.81 -16.08
CA SER A 18 10.81 -18.81 -15.83
C SER A 18 11.90 -18.80 -16.90
N HIS A 19 12.23 -19.95 -17.51
CA HIS A 19 13.24 -20.05 -18.55
C HIS A 19 12.69 -19.84 -19.97
N GLU A 20 11.55 -20.45 -20.30
CA GLU A 20 10.99 -20.43 -21.66
C GLU A 20 10.14 -19.18 -21.93
N LYS A 21 9.45 -18.66 -20.91
CA LYS A 21 8.54 -17.51 -21.02
C LYS A 21 8.82 -16.47 -19.94
N PRO A 22 10.06 -15.95 -19.84
CA PRO A 22 10.48 -15.08 -18.74
C PRO A 22 9.61 -13.82 -18.62
N ALA A 23 9.25 -13.19 -19.75
CA ALA A 23 8.43 -11.98 -19.74
C ALA A 23 7.06 -12.20 -19.05
N ILE A 24 6.40 -13.32 -19.32
CA ILE A 24 5.08 -13.65 -18.74
C ILE A 24 5.24 -14.06 -17.27
N PHE A 25 6.23 -14.90 -16.98
CA PHE A 25 6.45 -15.38 -15.61
C PHE A 25 6.77 -14.23 -14.66
N TYR A 26 7.77 -13.39 -14.99
CA TYR A 26 8.20 -12.32 -14.11
C TYR A 26 7.22 -11.14 -14.05
N SER A 27 6.46 -10.86 -15.12
CA SER A 27 5.39 -9.86 -15.05
C SER A 27 4.30 -10.25 -14.07
N LEU A 28 3.90 -11.53 -14.02
CA LEU A 28 2.95 -12.04 -13.03
C LEU A 28 3.53 -11.98 -11.62
N VAL A 29 4.80 -12.37 -11.43
CA VAL A 29 5.45 -12.32 -10.11
C VAL A 29 5.51 -10.89 -9.59
N VAL A 30 5.99 -9.94 -10.40
CA VAL A 30 6.10 -8.53 -10.00
C VAL A 30 4.70 -7.92 -9.79
N GLY A 31 3.76 -8.20 -10.69
CA GLY A 31 2.38 -7.73 -10.61
C GLY A 31 1.65 -8.25 -9.37
N ALA A 32 1.85 -9.51 -8.99
CA ALA A 32 1.26 -10.10 -7.79
C ALA A 32 1.95 -9.64 -6.50
N THR A 33 3.25 -9.35 -6.55
CA THR A 33 4.03 -8.90 -5.39
C THR A 33 3.53 -7.55 -4.87
N GLY A 34 3.08 -6.63 -5.73
CA GLY A 34 2.56 -5.32 -5.32
C GLY A 34 1.36 -5.40 -4.36
N PRO A 35 0.22 -6.01 -4.76
CA PRO A 35 -0.94 -6.19 -3.88
C PRO A 35 -0.62 -6.99 -2.62
N LEU A 36 0.27 -8.00 -2.71
CA LEU A 36 0.72 -8.77 -1.56
C LEU A 36 1.44 -7.88 -0.55
N MET A 37 2.37 -7.05 -1.01
CA MET A 37 3.08 -6.07 -0.17
C MET A 37 2.14 -5.03 0.45
N LEU A 38 1.14 -4.55 -0.29
CA LEU A 38 0.15 -3.60 0.24
C LEU A 38 -0.62 -4.14 1.45
N VAL A 39 -0.90 -5.44 1.50
CA VAL A 39 -1.63 -6.05 2.63
C VAL A 39 -0.67 -6.49 3.74
N THR A 40 0.53 -6.98 3.39
CA THR A 40 1.46 -7.57 4.36
C THR A 40 2.37 -6.56 5.04
N LEU A 41 2.80 -5.50 4.34
CA LEU A 41 3.75 -4.53 4.89
C LEU A 41 3.16 -3.61 5.98
N PRO A 42 1.93 -3.07 5.88
CA PRO A 42 1.39 -2.16 6.90
C PRO A 42 1.38 -2.71 8.33
N PRO A 43 0.92 -3.95 8.61
CA PRO A 43 0.97 -4.49 9.97
C PRO A 43 2.41 -4.69 10.46
N ILE A 44 3.33 -5.08 9.58
CA ILE A 44 4.76 -5.23 9.93
C ILE A 44 5.38 -3.87 10.27
N ARG A 45 5.12 -2.86 9.45
CA ARG A 45 5.58 -1.48 9.66
C ARG A 45 5.11 -0.93 11.01
N ARG A 46 3.82 -1.09 11.32
CA ARG A 46 3.22 -0.68 12.60
C ARG A 46 3.80 -1.46 13.79
N PHE A 47 4.13 -2.73 13.63
CA PHE A 47 4.78 -3.53 14.67
C PHE A 47 6.17 -2.99 15.03
N PHE A 48 6.92 -2.47 14.06
CA PHE A 48 8.21 -1.82 14.30
C PHE A 48 8.10 -0.37 14.80
N GLY A 49 6.89 0.11 15.12
CA GLY A 49 6.64 1.44 15.66
C GLY A 49 6.54 2.54 14.61
N ASP A 50 6.59 2.20 13.33
CA ASP A 50 6.35 3.13 12.24
C ASP A 50 4.84 3.24 11.98
N VAL A 51 4.23 4.27 12.56
CA VAL A 51 2.79 4.53 12.53
C VAL A 51 2.43 5.53 11.43
N ASP A 52 1.16 5.50 11.03
CA ASP A 52 0.66 6.44 10.03
C ASP A 52 0.63 7.86 10.63
N PRO A 53 1.12 8.89 9.89
CA PRO A 53 1.10 10.26 10.36
C PRO A 53 -0.33 10.79 10.49
N GLU A 54 -0.52 11.79 11.36
CA GLU A 54 -1.80 12.48 11.50
C GLU A 54 -2.17 13.20 10.18
N PRO A 55 -3.46 13.18 9.78
CA PRO A 55 -3.90 13.88 8.56
C PRO A 55 -3.63 15.39 8.65
N ILE A 56 -3.07 15.93 7.57
CA ILE A 56 -2.82 17.37 7.42
C ILE A 56 -4.18 18.10 7.29
N PRO A 57 -4.38 19.25 7.95
CA PRO A 57 -5.60 20.02 7.78
C PRO A 57 -5.73 20.50 6.33
N LEU A 58 -6.84 20.13 5.69
CA LEU A 58 -7.16 20.54 4.31
C LEU A 58 -7.85 21.91 4.25
N THR A 59 -8.34 22.39 5.38
CA THR A 59 -9.08 23.65 5.52
C THR A 59 -8.58 24.41 6.74
N TYR A 60 -9.00 25.68 6.85
CA TYR A 60 -8.73 26.46 8.05
C TYR A 60 -9.30 25.72 9.29
N PRO A 61 -8.48 25.41 10.31
CA PRO A 61 -8.91 24.66 11.47
C PRO A 61 -9.83 25.52 12.33
N LEU A 62 -11.13 25.41 12.08
CA LEU A 62 -12.13 26.14 12.85
C LEU A 62 -12.31 25.45 14.21
N PRO A 63 -12.08 26.15 15.33
CA PRO A 63 -12.33 25.58 16.64
C PRO A 63 -13.81 25.24 16.78
N GLN A 64 -14.11 24.09 17.39
CA GLN A 64 -15.48 23.70 17.70
C GLN A 64 -15.94 24.45 18.95
N GLY A 65 -17.11 25.10 18.87
CA GLY A 65 -17.74 25.72 20.04
C GLY A 65 -18.39 27.06 19.76
N PRO A 66 -18.99 27.66 20.81
CA PRO A 66 -19.59 28.99 20.72
C PRO A 66 -18.52 30.07 20.55
N ARG A 67 -18.92 31.19 19.93
CA ARG A 67 -18.04 32.34 19.74
C ARG A 67 -17.70 33.00 21.07
N ASN A 68 -16.42 33.17 21.35
CA ASN A 68 -15.92 34.05 22.40
C ASN A 68 -15.72 35.46 21.81
N ILE A 69 -16.39 36.46 22.39
CA ILE A 69 -16.29 37.85 21.91
C ILE A 69 -14.97 38.45 22.43
N PRO A 70 -14.01 38.80 21.55
CA PRO A 70 -12.77 39.43 21.96
C PRO A 70 -13.01 40.89 22.38
N GLN A 71 -12.17 41.42 23.28
CA GLN A 71 -12.15 42.83 23.68
C GLN A 71 -10.80 43.45 23.28
N GLY A 72 -10.75 44.77 23.04
CA GLY A 72 -9.50 45.52 22.88
C GLY A 72 -9.13 45.96 21.46
N TYR A 73 -10.03 45.81 20.49
CA TYR A 73 -9.88 46.30 19.11
C TYR A 73 -11.13 47.05 18.64
N ASP A 74 -11.88 47.64 19.57
CA ASP A 74 -13.05 48.46 19.23
C ASP A 74 -12.56 49.83 18.72
N ASP A 75 -13.12 50.30 17.60
CA ASP A 75 -12.84 51.64 17.05
C ASP A 75 -13.47 52.70 17.97
N GLU A 76 -12.72 53.73 18.38
CA GLU A 76 -13.22 54.85 19.20
C GLU A 76 -14.40 55.61 18.56
#